data_AF-A0A800FKA0-F1
#
_entry.id   AF-A0A800FKA0-F1
#
_cell.length_a   1.000
_cell.length_b   1.000
_cell.length_c   1.000
_cell.angle_alpha   90.00
_cell.angle_beta   90.00
_cell.angle_gamma   90.00
#
_symmetry.space_group_name_H-M   'P 1'
#
loop_
_entity.id
_entity.type
_entity.pdbx_description
1 polymer ?
#
loop_
_entity_poly.entity_id
_entity_poly.type
_entity_poly.pdbx_seq_one_letter_code
_entity_poly.pdbx_strand_id
1 'polypeptide(L)'
;MVLIINGILYSKDLNKAEYVPNEIILKLASETKIISPHSFTTGVAEIDAALLKFTITDISPVVPYKKDLNPRLPDINRIYRIKYTDSIMPDILSDDLSELKHVIYAEPRYIHYETITPNDPYYSNQWHLPVIGANYAWNTTQGDTNVIIAIV
;
A
#
# COMPACT_ATOMS: atom_id res chain seq x y z
N MET A 1 14.94 -30.15 -15.40
CA MET A 1 15.58 -29.04 -16.13
C MET A 1 15.17 -27.76 -15.41
N VAL A 2 16.04 -27.24 -14.55
CA VAL A 2 15.73 -26.09 -13.67
C VAL A 2 16.37 -24.87 -14.31
N LEU A 3 15.55 -23.92 -14.74
CA LEU A 3 16.02 -22.58 -15.08
C LEU A 3 16.18 -21.81 -13.76
N ILE A 4 17.42 -21.46 -13.43
CA ILE A 4 17.73 -20.57 -12.31
C ILE A 4 17.71 -19.15 -12.87
N ILE A 5 16.65 -18.40 -12.57
CA ILE A 5 16.62 -16.94 -12.78
C ILE A 5 16.97 -16.31 -11.44
N ASN A 6 18.08 -15.59 -11.40
CA ASN A 6 18.48 -14.72 -10.30
C ASN A 6 17.38 -13.67 -10.08
N GLY A 7 16.57 -13.86 -9.06
CA GLY A 7 15.59 -12.90 -8.59
C GLY A 7 15.61 -12.91 -7.08
N ILE A 8 15.69 -11.71 -6.50
CA ILE A 8 15.49 -11.47 -5.08
C ILE A 8 14.24 -12.25 -4.66
N LEU A 9 14.39 -13.27 -3.81
CA LEU A 9 13.25 -14.01 -3.26
C LEU A 9 12.48 -13.04 -2.36
N TYR A 10 11.46 -12.38 -2.89
CA TYR A 10 10.31 -12.03 -2.08
C TYR A 10 9.69 -13.36 -1.63
N SER A 11 9.74 -13.67 -0.34
CA SER A 11 9.12 -14.89 0.19
C SER A 11 7.60 -14.73 0.11
N LYS A 12 7.01 -15.19 -0.99
CA LYS A 12 5.57 -15.27 -1.17
C LYS A 12 5.03 -16.33 -0.21
N ASP A 13 4.34 -15.93 0.86
CA ASP A 13 3.67 -16.88 1.75
C ASP A 13 2.40 -17.35 1.04
N LEU A 14 2.48 -18.52 0.39
CA LEU A 14 1.39 -19.10 -0.41
C LEU A 14 0.12 -19.39 0.41
N ASN A 15 0.18 -19.33 1.74
CA ASN A 15 -0.96 -19.59 2.63
C ASN A 15 -1.65 -18.31 3.12
N LYS A 16 -1.16 -17.11 2.75
CA LYS A 16 -1.73 -15.84 3.17
C LYS A 16 -2.13 -14.99 1.96
N ALA A 17 -3.30 -14.36 2.07
CA ALA A 17 -3.74 -13.40 1.08
C ALA A 17 -2.88 -12.13 1.18
N GLU A 18 -1.94 -11.94 0.26
CA GLU A 18 -1.02 -10.79 0.29
C GLU A 18 -1.72 -9.46 0.03
N TYR A 19 -2.86 -9.48 -0.65
CA TYR A 19 -3.66 -8.31 -0.99
C TYR A 19 -5.14 -8.58 -0.76
N VAL A 20 -5.87 -7.48 -0.59
CA VAL A 20 -7.33 -7.49 -0.52
C VAL A 20 -7.88 -7.75 -1.92
N PRO A 21 -8.72 -8.79 -2.11
CA PRO A 21 -9.34 -9.04 -3.40
C PRO A 21 -10.09 -7.81 -3.90
N ASN A 22 -9.99 -7.55 -5.19
CA ASN A 22 -10.77 -6.51 -5.86
C ASN A 22 -10.54 -5.07 -5.39
N GLU A 23 -9.44 -4.81 -4.68
CA GLU A 23 -9.05 -3.46 -4.27
C GLU A 23 -7.64 -3.13 -4.78
N ILE A 24 -7.50 -1.97 -5.42
CA ILE A 24 -6.20 -1.38 -5.78
C ILE A 24 -6.06 0.01 -5.19
N ILE A 25 -4.81 0.44 -5.03
CA ILE A 25 -4.44 1.81 -4.71
C ILE A 25 -3.90 2.46 -5.97
N LEU A 26 -4.40 3.65 -6.29
CA LEU A 26 -4.03 4.44 -7.44
C LEU A 26 -3.56 5.83 -7.00
N LYS A 27 -2.35 6.22 -7.39
CA LYS A 27 -1.84 7.58 -7.24
C LYS A 27 -1.84 8.30 -8.57
N LEU A 28 -2.58 9.40 -8.64
CA LEU A 28 -2.59 10.26 -9.82
C LEU A 28 -1.54 11.35 -9.75
N ALA A 29 -1.09 11.77 -10.93
CA ALA A 29 -0.15 12.87 -11.09
C ALA A 29 -0.74 14.21 -10.65
N SER A 30 0.11 15.14 -10.22
CA SER A 30 -0.29 16.39 -9.54
C SER A 30 -1.12 17.36 -10.39
N GLU A 31 -1.02 17.23 -11.71
CA GLU A 31 -1.75 18.01 -12.71
C GLU A 31 -3.20 17.53 -12.90
N THR A 32 -3.53 16.32 -12.43
CA THR A 32 -4.89 15.80 -12.50
C THR A 32 -5.82 16.52 -11.52
N LYS A 33 -7.10 16.58 -11.86
CA LYS A 33 -8.12 17.11 -10.95
C LYS A 33 -8.34 16.14 -9.80
N ILE A 34 -8.61 16.69 -8.62
CA ILE A 34 -9.02 15.88 -7.47
C ILE A 34 -10.39 15.30 -7.80
N ILE A 35 -10.51 13.98 -7.70
CA ILE A 35 -11.76 13.25 -7.89
C ILE A 35 -12.73 13.65 -6.79
N SER A 36 -13.93 14.06 -7.18
CA SER A 36 -15.01 14.38 -6.24
C SER A 36 -15.46 13.13 -5.49
N PRO A 37 -15.84 13.24 -4.21
CA PRO A 37 -16.43 12.11 -3.48
C PRO A 37 -17.63 11.53 -4.24
N HIS A 38 -17.78 10.21 -4.22
CA HIS A 38 -18.85 9.46 -4.91
C HIS A 38 -18.79 9.49 -6.46
N SER A 39 -17.66 9.92 -7.04
CA SER A 39 -17.42 9.74 -8.47
C SER A 39 -17.06 8.28 -8.78
N PHE A 40 -17.56 7.76 -9.89
CA PHE A 40 -17.14 6.46 -10.44
C PHE A 40 -16.11 6.60 -11.58
N THR A 41 -15.70 7.83 -11.87
CA THR A 41 -14.69 8.14 -12.88
C THR A 41 -13.58 8.99 -12.28
N THR A 42 -12.40 8.88 -12.88
CA THR A 42 -11.21 9.65 -12.53
C THR A 42 -11.16 11.00 -13.23
N GLY A 43 -11.90 11.15 -14.35
CA GLY A 43 -11.89 12.36 -15.17
C GLY A 43 -10.66 12.46 -16.08
N VAL A 44 -9.84 11.41 -16.14
CA VAL A 44 -8.71 11.26 -17.07
C VAL A 44 -9.09 10.18 -18.08
N ALA A 45 -9.21 10.55 -19.35
CA ALA A 45 -9.81 9.69 -20.38
C ALA A 45 -9.12 8.34 -20.55
N GLU A 46 -7.77 8.30 -20.52
CA GLU A 46 -7.01 7.05 -20.65
C GLU A 46 -7.21 6.09 -19.46
N ILE A 47 -7.37 6.64 -18.24
CA ILE A 47 -7.60 5.86 -17.03
C ILE A 47 -9.04 5.36 -17.02
N ASP A 48 -9.99 6.25 -17.32
CA ASP A 48 -11.41 5.87 -17.41
C ASP A 48 -11.62 4.79 -18.48
N ALA A 49 -10.92 4.88 -19.62
CA ALA A 49 -10.95 3.85 -20.65
C ALA A 49 -10.39 2.49 -20.19
N ALA A 50 -9.32 2.47 -19.39
CA ALA A 50 -8.81 1.24 -18.79
C ALA A 50 -9.79 0.65 -17.77
N LEU A 51 -10.43 1.51 -16.96
CA LEU A 51 -11.41 1.11 -15.95
C LEU A 51 -12.71 0.57 -16.57
N LEU A 52 -13.08 0.95 -17.80
CA LEU A 52 -14.27 0.41 -18.50
C LEU A 52 -14.22 -1.11 -18.73
N LYS A 53 -13.03 -1.73 -18.68
CA LYS A 53 -12.89 -3.20 -18.76
C LYS A 53 -13.39 -3.90 -17.49
N PHE A 54 -13.63 -3.15 -16.42
CA PHE A 54 -13.97 -3.63 -15.09
C PHE A 54 -15.26 -2.98 -14.58
N THR A 55 -15.98 -3.70 -13.74
CA THR A 55 -17.16 -3.20 -13.04
C THR A 55 -16.72 -2.48 -11.77
N ILE A 56 -16.46 -1.18 -11.88
CA ILE A 56 -16.05 -0.33 -10.74
C ILE A 56 -17.25 -0.07 -9.82
N THR A 57 -17.05 -0.30 -8.52
CA THR A 57 -18.07 -0.12 -7.48
C THR A 57 -17.78 1.03 -6.52
N ASP A 58 -16.54 1.47 -6.43
CA ASP A 58 -16.15 2.61 -5.59
C ASP A 58 -14.83 3.20 -6.07
N ILE A 59 -14.75 4.54 -6.07
CA ILE A 59 -13.49 5.27 -6.14
C ILE A 59 -13.51 6.27 -4.98
N SER A 60 -12.67 6.02 -3.98
CA SER A 60 -12.65 6.80 -2.74
C SER A 60 -11.23 7.23 -2.36
N PRO A 61 -11.04 8.40 -1.73
CA PRO A 61 -9.71 8.83 -1.31
C PRO A 61 -9.20 7.94 -0.16
N VAL A 62 -7.90 7.58 -0.18
CA VAL A 62 -7.28 6.77 0.88
C VAL A 62 -7.09 7.56 2.16
N VAL A 63 -6.90 8.87 2.04
CA VAL A 63 -6.73 9.80 3.16
C VAL A 63 -7.74 10.95 3.08
N PRO A 64 -8.14 11.55 4.21
CA PRO A 64 -8.98 12.74 4.20
C PRO A 64 -8.32 13.88 3.42
N TYR A 65 -9.13 14.65 2.70
CA TYR A 65 -8.67 15.80 1.95
C TYR A 65 -7.97 16.82 2.86
N LYS A 66 -6.75 17.20 2.50
CA LYS A 66 -5.96 18.22 3.18
C LYS A 66 -5.80 19.45 2.29
N LYS A 67 -6.46 20.55 2.67
CA LYS A 67 -6.46 21.81 1.90
C LYS A 67 -5.06 22.43 1.79
N ASP A 68 -4.38 22.56 2.92
CA ASP A 68 -3.10 23.27 3.02
C ASP A 68 -1.95 22.25 3.11
N LEU A 69 -1.68 21.58 1.99
CA LEU A 69 -0.53 20.70 1.86
C LEU A 69 0.77 21.53 1.83
N ASN A 70 1.72 21.14 2.66
CA ASN A 70 3.06 21.73 2.63
C ASN A 70 3.72 21.36 1.29
N PRO A 71 4.17 22.33 0.46
CA PRO A 71 4.80 22.05 -0.83
C PRO A 71 6.07 21.18 -0.74
N ARG A 72 6.67 21.08 0.45
CA ARG A 72 7.83 20.20 0.70
C ARG A 72 7.46 18.73 0.93
N LEU A 73 6.18 18.43 1.14
CA LEU A 73 5.69 17.07 1.38
C LEU A 73 5.05 16.49 0.10
N PRO A 74 5.06 15.15 -0.06
CA PRO A 74 4.32 14.51 -1.14
C PRO A 74 2.82 14.85 -1.09
N ASP A 75 2.22 15.01 -2.26
CA ASP A 75 0.77 15.15 -2.37
C ASP A 75 0.08 13.84 -1.99
N ILE A 76 -0.79 13.87 -0.99
CA ILE A 76 -1.56 12.70 -0.55
C ILE A 76 -3.04 12.77 -0.98
N ASN A 77 -3.51 13.91 -1.48
CA ASN A 77 -4.93 14.10 -1.83
C ASN A 77 -5.35 13.33 -3.08
N ARG A 78 -4.39 12.92 -3.91
CA ARG A 78 -4.62 12.17 -5.15
C ARG A 78 -4.27 10.68 -5.02
N ILE A 79 -4.41 10.13 -3.83
CA ILE A 79 -4.28 8.69 -3.57
C ILE A 79 -5.70 8.15 -3.39
N TYR A 80 -6.10 7.26 -4.30
CA TYR A 80 -7.44 6.71 -4.37
C TYR A 80 -7.40 5.21 -4.19
N ARG A 81 -8.43 4.68 -3.53
CA ARG A 81 -8.77 3.27 -3.53
C ARG A 81 -9.83 3.06 -4.60
N ILE A 82 -9.60 2.08 -5.46
CA ILE A 82 -10.58 1.65 -6.44
C ILE A 82 -11.05 0.24 -6.05
N LYS A 83 -12.37 0.05 -6.01
CA LYS A 83 -13.01 -1.24 -5.80
C LYS A 83 -13.73 -1.67 -7.07
N TYR A 84 -13.62 -2.95 -7.41
CA TYR A 84 -14.30 -3.54 -8.56
C TYR A 84 -14.91 -4.91 -8.18
N THR A 85 -15.61 -5.60 -9.09
CA THR A 85 -16.25 -6.89 -8.79
C THR A 85 -15.82 -8.05 -9.68
N ASP A 86 -15.04 -7.80 -10.72
CA ASP A 86 -14.58 -8.83 -11.65
C ASP A 86 -13.62 -9.81 -10.97
N SER A 87 -13.63 -11.09 -11.37
CA SER A 87 -12.75 -12.11 -10.79
C SER A 87 -11.29 -12.04 -11.30
N ILE A 88 -10.81 -10.84 -11.62
CA ILE A 88 -9.45 -10.58 -12.10
C ILE A 88 -8.56 -10.18 -10.92
N MET A 89 -7.34 -10.71 -10.90
CA MET A 89 -6.38 -10.40 -9.84
C MET A 89 -5.99 -8.90 -9.87
N PRO A 90 -5.84 -8.23 -8.71
CA PRO A 90 -5.57 -6.79 -8.64
C PRO A 90 -4.25 -6.35 -9.28
N ASP A 91 -3.26 -7.25 -9.35
CA ASP A 91 -1.97 -7.04 -10.00
C ASP A 91 -2.15 -6.73 -11.49
N ILE A 92 -3.02 -7.45 -12.20
CA ILE A 92 -3.29 -7.24 -13.62
C ILE A 92 -3.85 -5.82 -13.86
N LEU A 93 -4.82 -5.39 -13.05
CA LEU A 93 -5.38 -4.05 -13.18
C LEU A 93 -4.37 -2.97 -12.79
N SER A 94 -3.59 -3.19 -11.72
CA SER A 94 -2.58 -2.21 -11.29
C SER A 94 -1.47 -2.07 -12.33
N ASP A 95 -1.03 -3.17 -12.94
CA ASP A 95 0.00 -3.15 -13.97
C ASP A 95 -0.48 -2.37 -15.20
N ASP A 96 -1.68 -2.68 -15.71
CA ASP A 96 -2.34 -1.95 -16.81
C ASP A 96 -2.41 -0.43 -16.54
N LEU A 97 -2.73 -0.03 -15.31
CA LEU A 97 -2.84 1.38 -14.92
C LEU A 97 -1.47 2.05 -14.71
N SER A 98 -0.47 1.30 -14.23
CA SER A 98 0.86 1.82 -13.92
C SER A 98 1.61 2.31 -15.18
N GLU A 99 1.26 1.80 -16.35
CA GLU A 99 1.82 2.22 -17.63
C GLU A 99 1.24 3.54 -18.16
N LEU A 100 0.18 4.07 -17.54
CA LEU A 100 -0.51 5.28 -18.00
C LEU A 100 0.21 6.56 -17.54
N LYS A 101 0.24 7.56 -18.43
CA LYS A 101 1.01 8.79 -18.25
C LYS A 101 0.65 9.56 -16.98
N HIS A 102 -0.63 9.66 -16.64
CA HIS A 102 -1.11 10.42 -15.49
C HIS A 102 -1.18 9.61 -14.19
N VAL A 103 -0.60 8.40 -14.19
CA VAL A 103 -0.51 7.53 -13.02
C VAL A 103 0.94 7.55 -12.51
N ILE A 104 1.13 7.88 -11.24
CA ILE A 104 2.44 7.85 -10.58
C ILE A 104 2.76 6.43 -10.12
N TYR A 105 1.76 5.76 -9.55
CA TYR A 105 1.80 4.34 -9.25
C TYR A 105 0.38 3.78 -9.15
N ALA A 106 0.25 2.49 -9.45
CA ALA A 106 -0.91 1.70 -9.15
C ALA A 106 -0.42 0.38 -8.55
N GLU A 107 -1.05 -0.09 -7.48
CA GLU A 107 -0.64 -1.31 -6.78
C GLU A 107 -1.86 -2.03 -6.18
N PRO A 108 -1.78 -3.35 -5.98
CA PRO A 108 -2.74 -4.07 -5.16
C PRO A 108 -2.81 -3.49 -3.75
N ARG A 109 -3.99 -3.50 -3.13
CA ARG A 109 -4.08 -3.12 -1.73
C ARG A 109 -3.54 -4.24 -0.84
N TYR A 110 -2.28 -4.15 -0.43
CA TYR A 110 -1.64 -5.15 0.42
C TYR A 110 -2.28 -5.25 1.81
N ILE A 111 -2.33 -6.48 2.33
CA ILE A 111 -2.72 -6.75 3.72
C ILE A 111 -1.44 -6.73 4.56
N HIS A 112 -1.34 -5.74 5.45
CA HIS A 112 -0.24 -5.69 6.41
C HIS A 112 -0.50 -6.66 7.55
N TYR A 113 0.47 -7.53 7.81
CA TYR A 113 0.46 -8.43 8.96
C TYR A 113 1.38 -7.87 10.04
N GLU A 114 0.88 -7.78 11.27
CA GLU A 114 1.71 -7.45 12.42
C GLU A 114 2.76 -8.54 12.62
N THR A 115 4.02 -8.16 12.57
CA THR A 115 5.12 -9.08 12.86
C THR A 115 5.57 -8.83 14.29
N ILE A 116 5.02 -9.61 15.23
CA ILE A 116 5.34 -9.49 16.66
C ILE A 116 6.77 -9.99 16.94
N THR A 117 7.30 -10.83 16.04
CA THR A 117 8.70 -11.26 16.08
C THR A 117 9.57 -10.22 15.36
N PRO A 118 10.62 -9.68 16.00
CA PRO A 118 11.55 -8.79 15.33
C PRO A 118 12.17 -9.49 14.12
N ASN A 119 12.12 -8.84 12.97
CA ASN A 119 12.65 -9.35 11.70
C ASN A 119 14.13 -8.98 11.49
N ASP A 120 14.86 -8.65 12.57
CA ASP A 120 16.27 -8.27 12.53
C ASP A 120 17.16 -9.53 12.43
N PRO A 121 17.91 -9.72 11.32
CA PRO A 121 18.80 -10.87 11.15
C PRO A 121 19.90 -10.97 12.24
N TYR A 122 20.25 -9.85 12.87
CA TYR A 122 21.23 -9.76 13.94
C TYR A 122 20.59 -9.76 15.34
N TYR A 123 19.29 -10.00 15.45
CA TYR A 123 18.61 -10.09 16.75
C TYR A 123 19.33 -11.05 17.71
N SER A 124 19.82 -12.19 17.20
CA SER A 124 20.59 -13.18 17.96
C SER A 124 21.92 -12.64 18.52
N ASN A 125 22.50 -11.61 17.90
CA ASN A 125 23.73 -10.95 18.35
C ASN A 125 23.44 -9.87 19.42
N GLN A 126 22.19 -9.46 19.60
CA GLN A 126 21.80 -8.41 20.55
C GLN A 126 21.51 -9.00 21.93
N TRP A 127 22.56 -9.44 22.61
CA TRP A 127 22.50 -10.10 23.93
C TRP A 127 21.67 -9.34 24.98
N HIS A 128 21.59 -8.02 24.89
CA HIS A 128 20.93 -7.18 25.88
C HIS A 128 19.40 -7.23 25.78
N LEU A 129 18.83 -7.52 24.60
CA LEU A 129 17.37 -7.54 24.40
C LEU A 129 16.70 -8.72 25.14
N PRO A 130 17.24 -9.95 25.12
CA PRO A 130 16.75 -11.01 26.00
C PRO A 130 16.93 -10.70 27.48
N VAL A 131 18.04 -10.07 27.87
CA VAL A 131 18.35 -9.75 29.28
C VAL A 131 17.32 -8.81 29.89
N ILE A 132 16.88 -7.78 29.15
CA ILE A 132 15.83 -6.87 29.61
C ILE A 132 14.41 -7.42 29.39
N GLY A 133 14.27 -8.65 28.88
CA GLY A 133 12.99 -9.29 28.63
C GLY A 133 12.17 -8.64 27.50
N ALA A 134 12.83 -7.99 26.53
CA ALA A 134 12.16 -7.21 25.48
C ALA A 134 11.12 -8.02 24.69
N ASN A 135 11.39 -9.31 24.43
CA ASN A 135 10.46 -10.19 23.72
C ASN A 135 9.13 -10.39 24.47
N TYR A 136 9.19 -10.51 25.79
CA TYR A 136 8.00 -10.62 26.61
C TYR A 136 7.26 -9.29 26.67
N ALA A 137 8.00 -8.18 26.76
CA ALA A 137 7.42 -6.84 26.75
C ALA A 137 6.66 -6.56 25.45
N TRP A 138 7.23 -6.85 24.27
CA TRP A 138 6.57 -6.65 22.97
C TRP A 138 5.33 -7.52 22.75
N ASN A 139 5.20 -8.64 23.45
CA ASN A 139 3.96 -9.43 23.47
C ASN A 139 2.87 -8.76 24.33
N THR A 140 3.22 -7.87 25.25
CA THR A 140 2.30 -7.18 26.16
C THR A 140 1.98 -5.75 25.72
N THR A 141 2.98 -5.00 25.26
CA THR A 141 2.83 -3.62 24.76
C THR A 141 3.98 -3.28 23.80
N GLN A 142 3.66 -2.56 22.74
CA GLN A 142 4.64 -2.12 21.73
C GLN A 142 4.93 -0.61 21.83
N GLY A 143 4.45 0.03 22.89
CA GLY A 143 4.48 1.48 23.06
C GLY A 143 3.15 2.14 22.73
N ASP A 144 3.06 3.43 23.02
CA ASP A 144 1.88 4.27 22.82
C ASP A 144 2.31 5.48 21.98
N THR A 145 1.51 5.87 20.98
CA THR A 145 1.80 7.01 20.10
C THR A 145 1.78 8.36 20.84
N ASN A 146 1.19 8.40 22.04
CA ASN A 146 1.24 9.55 22.94
C ASN A 146 2.56 9.66 23.72
N VAL A 147 3.39 8.62 23.72
CA VAL A 147 4.70 8.62 24.40
C VAL A 147 5.77 9.08 23.41
N ILE A 148 6.19 10.33 23.55
CA ILE A 148 7.22 10.95 22.70
C ILE A 148 8.61 10.68 23.29
N ILE A 149 9.47 10.03 22.50
CA ILE A 149 10.88 9.79 22.85
C ILE A 149 11.75 10.82 22.13
N ALA A 150 12.50 11.63 22.89
CA ALA A 150 13.50 12.53 22.34
C ALA A 150 14.90 11.89 22.41
N ILE A 151 15.65 11.95 21.31
CA ILE A 151 17.04 11.48 21.21
C ILE A 151 17.89 12.73 20.90
N VAL A 152 18.89 13.02 21.75
CA VAL A 152 19.79 14.19 21.65
C VAL A 152 21.19 13.74 21.31
#